data_AF-A0A2Z7BE29-F1
#
_entry.id   AF-A0A2Z7BE29-F1
#
_cell.length_a   1.000
_cell.length_b   1.000
_cell.length_c   1.000
_cell.angle_alpha   90.00
_cell.angle_beta   90.00
_cell.angle_gamma   90.00
#
_symmetry.space_group_name_H-M   'P 1'
#
loop_
_entity.id
_entity.type
_entity.pdbx_description
1 polymer ?
#
loop_
_entity_poly.entity_id
_entity_poly.type
_entity_poly.pdbx_seq_one_letter_code
_entity_poly.pdbx_strand_id
1 'polypeptide(L)'
;MLNGEQIGGKKRSSFYYDLWNIKYLRKFKWDDLTEEIATKNATREQKLALELSAAKRERDFYLSKKQKVEMKPKIIRKFPQKEPVVNETGETKELSRDFLAGVSISFRFMPL
;
A
#
# COMPACT_ATOMS: atom_id res chain seq x y z
N MET A 1 26.93 -20.36 45.17
CA MET A 1 25.52 -20.81 45.28
C MET A 1 24.83 -20.27 44.05
N LEU A 2 24.50 -21.11 43.07
CA LEU A 2 24.29 -20.70 41.65
C LEU A 2 23.16 -19.67 41.42
N ASN A 3 22.18 -19.56 42.33
CA ASN A 3 21.08 -18.62 42.18
C ASN A 3 21.47 -17.22 42.70
N GLY A 4 21.30 -16.19 41.87
CA GLY A 4 21.72 -14.82 42.18
C GLY A 4 23.20 -14.52 41.87
N GLU A 5 23.93 -15.47 41.29
CA GLU A 5 25.28 -15.23 40.76
C GLU A 5 25.19 -14.69 39.33
N GLN A 6 26.13 -13.82 38.94
CA GLN A 6 26.23 -13.33 37.56
C GLN A 6 26.46 -14.51 36.62
N ILE A 7 25.79 -14.50 35.47
CA ILE A 7 25.94 -15.52 34.42
C ILE A 7 27.41 -15.64 33.95
N GLY A 8 28.17 -14.56 34.13
CA GLY A 8 29.57 -14.45 33.74
C GLY A 8 29.73 -14.02 32.28
N GLY A 9 30.96 -14.12 31.77
CA GLY A 9 31.30 -13.71 30.40
C GLY A 9 32.06 -12.39 30.31
N LYS A 10 32.20 -11.86 29.08
CA LYS A 10 32.95 -10.62 28.84
C LYS A 10 32.08 -9.41 29.19
N LYS A 11 32.68 -8.34 29.74
CA LYS A 11 31.98 -7.07 30.05
C LYS A 11 31.14 -6.48 28.90
N ARG A 12 31.46 -6.85 27.66
CA ARG A 12 30.77 -6.40 26.44
C ARG A 12 29.62 -7.30 25.98
N SER A 13 29.40 -8.46 26.59
CA SER A 13 28.28 -9.34 26.21
C SER A 13 26.98 -8.85 26.83
N SER A 14 25.86 -9.03 26.11
CA SER A 14 24.53 -8.64 26.57
C SER A 14 24.19 -9.21 27.95
N PHE A 15 24.64 -10.43 28.23
CA PHE A 15 24.27 -11.17 29.44
C PHE A 15 25.19 -10.91 30.65
N TYR A 16 26.13 -9.95 30.55
CA TYR A 16 27.15 -9.75 31.58
C TYR A 16 26.57 -9.34 32.95
N TYR A 17 25.50 -8.54 32.94
CA TYR A 17 24.81 -8.09 34.15
C TYR A 17 23.65 -9.01 34.55
N ASP A 18 23.35 -10.04 33.74
CA ASP A 18 22.25 -10.95 34.03
C ASP A 18 22.65 -11.91 35.16
N LEU A 19 21.70 -12.18 36.04
CA LEU A 19 21.85 -13.09 37.17
C LEU A 19 21.19 -14.43 36.84
N TRP A 20 21.81 -15.52 37.25
CA TRP A 20 21.18 -16.84 37.23
C TRP A 20 19.94 -16.84 38.12
N ASN A 21 18.77 -17.15 37.55
CA ASN A 21 17.54 -17.42 38.29
C ASN A 21 17.01 -18.79 37.91
N ILE A 22 17.33 -19.79 38.73
CA ILE A 22 16.98 -21.20 38.47
C ILE A 22 16.05 -21.67 39.58
N LYS A 23 14.84 -22.08 39.20
CA LYS A 23 13.85 -22.68 40.10
C LYS A 23 13.61 -24.13 39.72
N TYR A 24 13.76 -25.03 40.68
CA TYR A 24 13.37 -26.41 40.47
C TYR A 24 11.85 -26.54 40.56
N LEU A 25 11.24 -26.99 39.46
CA LEU A 25 9.82 -27.26 39.39
C LEU A 25 9.60 -28.77 39.52
N ARG A 26 9.18 -29.20 40.71
CA ARG A 26 8.91 -30.62 40.96
C ARG A 26 7.74 -31.07 40.07
N LYS A 27 7.91 -32.20 39.39
CA LYS A 27 6.98 -32.80 38.41
C LYS A 27 6.86 -32.08 37.05
N PHE A 28 7.63 -31.03 36.80
CA PHE A 28 7.66 -30.36 35.49
C PHE A 28 8.65 -31.05 34.57
N LYS A 29 8.24 -31.37 33.34
CA LYS A 29 9.12 -31.97 32.33
C LYS A 29 9.44 -30.96 31.24
N TRP A 30 10.63 -31.07 30.66
CA TRP A 30 11.03 -30.24 29.51
C TRP A 30 10.12 -30.43 28.31
N ASP A 31 9.56 -31.64 28.14
CA ASP A 31 8.60 -31.96 27.09
C ASP A 31 7.38 -31.03 27.14
N ASP A 32 6.81 -30.82 28.33
CA ASP A 32 5.67 -29.93 28.56
C ASP A 32 5.96 -28.49 28.09
N LEU A 33 7.18 -28.00 28.36
CA LEU A 33 7.60 -26.67 27.91
C LEU A 33 7.70 -26.59 26.38
N THR A 34 8.33 -27.59 25.78
CA THR A 34 8.53 -27.62 24.32
C THR A 34 7.21 -27.75 23.58
N GLU A 35 6.28 -28.53 24.11
CA GLU A 35 4.93 -28.66 23.57
C GLU A 35 4.17 -27.33 23.66
N GLU A 36 4.25 -26.62 24.78
CA GLU A 36 3.63 -25.30 24.92
C GLU A 36 4.24 -24.28 23.96
N ILE A 37 5.56 -24.30 23.75
CA ILE A 37 6.24 -23.43 22.78
C ILE A 37 5.81 -23.77 21.35
N ALA A 38 5.78 -25.06 21.00
CA ALA A 38 5.39 -25.53 19.68
C ALA A 38 3.94 -25.16 19.35
N THR A 39 3.02 -25.37 20.29
CA THR A 39 1.59 -25.01 20.13
C THR A 39 1.41 -23.50 19.98
N LYS A 40 2.11 -22.68 20.77
CA LYS A 40 2.10 -21.21 20.63
C LYS A 40 2.65 -20.76 19.27
N ASN A 41 3.75 -21.37 18.81
CA ASN A 41 4.34 -21.05 17.52
C ASN A 41 3.43 -21.45 16.36
N ALA A 42 2.88 -22.67 16.38
CA ALA A 42 1.90 -23.14 15.40
C ALA A 42 0.68 -22.22 15.33
N THR A 43 0.16 -21.78 16.48
CA THR A 43 -0.98 -20.83 16.53
C THR A 43 -0.60 -19.48 15.90
N ARG A 44 0.60 -18.96 16.15
CA ARG A 44 1.08 -17.72 15.52
C ARG A 44 1.23 -17.88 14.02
N GLU A 45 1.84 -18.98 13.57
CA GLU A 45 2.02 -19.27 12.15
C GLU A 45 0.69 -19.40 11.41
N GLN A 46 -0.30 -20.08 12.01
CA GLN A 46 -1.65 -20.17 11.47
C GLN A 46 -2.30 -18.79 11.31
N LYS A 47 -2.20 -17.92 12.33
CA LYS A 47 -2.72 -16.55 12.25
C LYS A 47 -2.05 -15.74 11.14
N LEU A 48 -0.72 -15.78 11.07
CA LEU A 48 0.04 -15.08 10.03
C LEU A 48 -0.31 -15.61 8.63
N ALA A 49 -0.48 -16.92 8.46
CA ALA A 49 -0.87 -17.52 7.20
C ALA A 49 -2.27 -17.06 6.75
N LEU A 50 -3.22 -16.96 7.70
CA LEU A 50 -4.56 -16.45 7.43
C LEU A 50 -4.52 -14.98 6.99
N GLU A 51 -3.81 -14.13 7.72
CA GLU A 51 -3.64 -12.71 7.36
C GLU A 51 -2.99 -12.55 5.98
N LEU A 52 -1.93 -13.32 5.71
CA LEU A 52 -1.22 -13.30 4.44
C LEU A 52 -2.10 -13.81 3.29
N SER A 53 -2.97 -14.79 3.54
CA SER A 53 -3.93 -15.30 2.55
C SER A 53 -5.03 -14.27 2.23
N ALA A 54 -5.49 -13.52 3.24
CA ALA A 54 -6.46 -12.44 3.05
C ALA A 54 -5.85 -11.29 2.23
N ALA A 55 -4.65 -10.83 2.59
CA ALA A 55 -3.92 -9.80 1.86
C ALA A 55 -3.60 -10.21 0.41
N LYS A 56 -3.23 -11.48 0.19
CA LYS A 56 -3.04 -12.03 -1.16
C LYS A 56 -4.33 -11.97 -1.99
N ARG A 57 -5.46 -12.40 -1.42
CA ARG A 57 -6.76 -12.39 -2.09
C ARG A 57 -7.17 -10.97 -2.48
N GLU A 58 -6.98 -10.00 -1.60
CA GLU A 58 -7.25 -8.59 -1.90
C GLU A 58 -6.37 -8.08 -3.04
N ARG A 59 -5.06 -8.30 -2.96
CA ARG A 59 -4.09 -7.90 -3.99
C ARG A 59 -4.45 -8.49 -5.36
N ASP A 60 -4.71 -9.79 -5.43
CA ASP A 60 -5.05 -10.49 -6.67
C ASP A 60 -6.38 -9.98 -7.25
N PHE A 61 -7.36 -9.66 -6.38
CA PHE A 61 -8.60 -9.02 -6.79
C PHE A 61 -8.38 -7.64 -7.44
N TYR A 62 -7.52 -6.79 -6.87
CA TYR A 62 -7.16 -5.50 -7.48
C TYR A 62 -6.46 -5.66 -8.83
N LEU A 63 -5.50 -6.60 -8.94
CA LEU A 63 -4.82 -6.91 -10.19
C LEU A 63 -5.80 -7.34 -11.28
N SER A 64 -6.75 -8.24 -10.95
CA SER A 64 -7.78 -8.71 -11.89
C SER A 64 -8.69 -7.57 -12.38
N LYS A 65 -9.06 -6.63 -11.49
CA LYS A 65 -9.85 -5.45 -11.85
C LYS A 65 -9.08 -4.53 -12.78
N LYS A 66 -7.80 -4.26 -12.50
CA LYS A 66 -6.95 -3.42 -13.34
C LYS A 66 -6.82 -4.01 -14.75
N GLN A 67 -6.53 -5.30 -14.87
CA GLN A 67 -6.45 -5.99 -16.16
C GLN A 67 -7.77 -5.87 -16.95
N LYS A 68 -8.92 -6.06 -16.29
CA LYS A 68 -10.24 -5.89 -16.94
C LYS A 68 -10.50 -4.47 -17.41
N VAL A 69 -9.94 -3.45 -16.76
CA VAL A 69 -10.05 -2.05 -17.21
C VAL A 69 -9.15 -1.79 -18.40
N GLU A 70 -7.90 -2.25 -18.37
CA GLU A 70 -6.95 -2.13 -19.50
C GLU A 70 -7.45 -2.85 -20.75
N MET A 71 -8.10 -4.02 -20.59
CA MET A 71 -8.68 -4.79 -21.70
C MET A 71 -9.95 -4.17 -22.28
N LYS A 72 -10.64 -3.27 -21.55
CA LYS A 72 -11.79 -2.57 -22.10
C LYS A 72 -11.28 -1.51 -23.07
N PRO A 73 -11.72 -1.51 -24.34
CA PRO A 73 -11.33 -0.45 -25.27
C PRO A 73 -11.73 0.90 -24.67
N LYS A 74 -10.80 1.88 -24.69
CA LYS A 74 -11.12 3.28 -24.38
C LYS A 74 -12.11 3.77 -25.43
N ILE A 75 -13.40 3.57 -25.18
CA ILE A 75 -14.46 4.14 -25.99
C ILE A 75 -14.41 5.65 -25.78
N ILE A 76 -13.73 6.34 -26.70
CA ILE A 76 -13.77 7.79 -26.80
C ILE A 76 -15.23 8.12 -27.14
N ARG A 77 -15.97 8.65 -26.16
CA ARG A 77 -17.32 9.19 -26.41
C ARG A 77 -17.16 10.40 -27.33
N LYS A 78 -17.23 10.17 -28.65
CA LYS A 78 -17.36 11.26 -29.61
C LYS A 78 -18.75 11.84 -29.40
N PHE A 79 -18.81 13.00 -28.76
CA PHE A 79 -20.03 13.81 -28.74
C PHE A 79 -20.30 14.26 -30.19
N PRO A 80 -21.45 13.94 -30.78
CA PRO A 80 -21.78 14.43 -32.11
C PRO A 80 -21.92 15.96 -32.03
N GLN A 81 -21.00 16.68 -32.67
CA GLN A 81 -21.22 18.08 -32.98
C GLN A 81 -22.27 18.13 -34.09
N LYS A 82 -23.39 18.81 -33.85
CA LYS A 82 -24.38 19.07 -34.90
C LYS A 82 -23.74 19.98 -35.93
N GLU A 83 -23.74 19.56 -37.19
CA GLU A 83 -23.33 20.40 -38.30
C GLU A 83 -24.24 21.65 -38.33
N PRO A 84 -23.69 22.88 -38.39
CA PRO A 84 -24.51 24.05 -38.60
C PRO A 84 -25.14 23.95 -39.99
N VAL A 85 -26.47 24.00 -40.02
CA VAL A 85 -27.27 24.01 -41.25
C VAL A 85 -26.81 25.19 -42.11
N VAL A 86 -26.21 24.88 -43.25
CA VAL A 86 -25.85 25.88 -44.27
C VAL A 86 -27.15 26.37 -44.89
N ASN A 87 -27.53 27.60 -44.55
CA ASN A 87 -28.51 28.36 -45.31
C ASN A 87 -27.76 29.46 -46.05
N GLU A 88 -27.77 29.37 -47.37
CA GLU A 88 -27.28 30.42 -48.24
C GLU A 88 -28.31 31.55 -48.28
N THR A 89 -27.99 32.68 -47.65
CA THR A 89 -28.49 33.98 -48.10
C THR A 89 -27.45 35.01 -47.70
N GLY A 90 -26.76 35.56 -48.69
CA GLY A 90 -25.76 36.59 -48.46
C GLY A 90 -26.41 37.86 -47.91
N GLU A 91 -25.78 38.42 -46.89
CA GLU A 91 -25.68 39.86 -46.66
C GLU A 91 -24.45 40.12 -45.78
N THR A 92 -23.46 40.83 -46.32
CA THR A 92 -22.37 41.43 -45.57
C THR A 92 -22.91 42.42 -44.56
N LYS A 93 -22.59 42.27 -43.27
CA LYS A 93 -22.55 43.37 -42.29
C LYS A 93 -21.55 43.03 -41.19
N GLU A 94 -20.54 43.88 -41.13
CA GLU A 94 -19.44 43.95 -40.18
C GLU A 94 -19.96 44.00 -38.74
N LEU A 95 -19.34 43.26 -37.81
CA LEU A 95 -19.41 43.59 -36.39
C LEU A 95 -18.17 43.07 -35.64
N SER A 96 -17.25 44.03 -35.45
CA SER A 96 -16.28 44.25 -34.38
C SER A 96 -15.46 43.06 -33.84
N ARG A 97 -14.16 43.11 -34.15
CA ARG A 97 -13.05 42.36 -33.53
C ARG A 97 -12.67 42.86 -32.13
N ASP A 98 -13.49 43.69 -31.50
CA ASP A 98 -13.07 44.50 -30.35
C ASP A 98 -13.49 43.92 -28.99
N PHE A 99 -14.15 42.76 -28.94
CA PHE A 99 -14.56 42.18 -27.66
C PHE A 99 -13.51 41.29 -26.98
N LEU A 100 -12.44 40.89 -27.68
CA LEU A 100 -11.45 39.92 -27.16
C LEU A 100 -10.02 40.45 -27.03
N ALA A 101 -9.79 41.75 -27.22
CA ALA A 101 -8.50 42.38 -26.93
C ALA A 101 -8.29 42.72 -25.44
N GLY A 102 -9.23 42.35 -24.55
CA GLY A 102 -9.30 42.81 -23.17
C GLY A 102 -8.82 41.85 -22.07
N VAL A 103 -8.26 40.67 -22.38
CA VAL A 103 -7.69 39.77 -21.35
C VAL A 103 -6.34 39.25 -21.80
N SER A 104 -5.32 40.11 -21.68
CA SER A 104 -3.94 39.68 -21.58
C SER A 104 -3.73 39.02 -20.23
N ILE A 105 -3.69 37.68 -20.20
CA ILE A 105 -3.01 36.94 -19.13
C ILE A 105 -1.80 36.28 -19.78
N SER A 106 -0.65 36.94 -19.61
CA SER A 106 0.65 36.40 -19.98
C SER A 106 0.97 35.20 -19.11
N PHE A 107 0.91 33.99 -19.67
CA PHE A 107 1.58 32.82 -19.08
C PHE A 107 2.89 32.61 -19.84
N ARG A 108 3.98 33.07 -19.23
CA ARG A 108 5.35 32.92 -19.73
C ARG A 108 5.72 31.44 -19.74
N PHE A 109 5.90 30.89 -20.94
CA PHE A 109 6.46 29.57 -21.18
C PHE A 109 7.96 29.60 -20.86
N MET A 110 8.42 28.80 -19.90
CA MET A 110 9.83 28.61 -19.58
C MET A 110 10.23 27.22 -20.06
N PRO A 111 11.18 27.07 -21.01
CA PRO A 111 11.71 25.76 -21.39
C PRO A 111 12.91 25.38 -20.51
N LEU A 112 12.95 24.08 -20.18
CA LEU A 112 14.05 23.22 -19.68
C LEU A 112 15.17 23.86 -18.86
#